data_AF-A0A4V2AIB5-F1
#
_entry.id   AF-A0A4V2AIB5-F1
#
_cell.length_a   1.000
_cell.length_b   1.000
_cell.length_c   1.000
_cell.angle_alpha   90.00
_cell.angle_beta   90.00
_cell.angle_gamma   90.00
#
_symmetry.space_group_name_H-M   'P 1'
#
loop_
_entity.id
_entity.type
_entity.pdbx_description
1 polymer ?
#
loop_
_entity_poly.entity_id
_entity_poly.type
_entity_poly.pdbx_seq_one_letter_code
_entity_poly.pdbx_strand_id
1 'polypeptide(L)'
;MKPEVDLDALLAALILAPRTFSRNRFFWLFERPEAARVRRRASRIRGILRQLTGTPKPVAEIVGERVLADGQVHLRYRVEDLGYTRTAALSALEAATLRYAMHRNGQAKLSHDERIAVENALARLHHALGVGAELADPTPVT
;
A
#
# COMPACT_ATOMS: atom_id res chain seq x y z
N MET A 1 -25.61 -2.25 -9.01
CA MET A 1 -24.42 -2.62 -9.81
C MET A 1 -23.21 -2.48 -8.91
N LYS A 2 -22.42 -3.54 -8.67
CA LYS A 2 -21.27 -3.48 -7.75
C LYS A 2 -20.13 -2.71 -8.43
N PRO A 3 -19.48 -1.74 -7.77
CA PRO A 3 -18.41 -0.98 -8.41
C PRO A 3 -17.23 -1.90 -8.74
N GLU A 4 -16.67 -1.71 -9.93
CA GLU A 4 -15.40 -2.32 -10.27
C GLU A 4 -14.30 -1.65 -9.43
N VAL A 5 -13.61 -2.44 -8.62
CA VAL A 5 -12.57 -1.91 -7.73
C VAL A 5 -11.25 -1.88 -8.46
N ASP A 6 -10.64 -0.70 -8.47
CA ASP A 6 -9.22 -0.53 -8.79
C ASP A 6 -8.39 -1.29 -7.74
N LEU A 7 -7.87 -2.45 -8.15
CA LEU A 7 -7.10 -3.36 -7.28
C LEU A 7 -5.74 -2.78 -6.87
N ASP A 8 -5.14 -1.96 -7.72
CA ASP A 8 -3.87 -1.30 -7.45
C ASP A 8 -4.05 -0.20 -6.40
N ALA A 9 -5.15 0.56 -6.52
CA ALA A 9 -5.52 1.53 -5.53
C ALA A 9 -5.90 0.89 -4.18
N LEU A 10 -6.62 -0.23 -4.22
CA LEU A 10 -6.91 -1.04 -3.02
C LEU A 10 -5.62 -1.52 -2.35
N LEU A 11 -4.65 -1.96 -3.14
CA LEU A 11 -3.35 -2.40 -2.64
C LEU A 11 -2.63 -1.27 -1.90
N ALA A 12 -2.57 -0.08 -2.50
CA ALA A 12 -1.94 1.09 -1.90
C ALA A 12 -2.61 1.45 -0.55
N ALA A 13 -3.94 1.46 -0.51
CA ALA A 13 -4.71 1.72 0.69
C ALA A 13 -4.46 0.67 1.79
N LEU A 14 -4.35 -0.62 1.43
CA LEU A 14 -4.07 -1.70 2.38
C LEU A 14 -2.63 -1.71 2.92
N ILE A 15 -1.67 -1.13 2.19
CA ILE A 15 -0.32 -0.90 2.70
C ILE A 15 -0.34 0.21 3.74
N LEU A 16 -0.96 1.35 3.41
CA LEU A 16 -0.93 2.57 4.23
C LEU A 16 -1.86 2.51 5.44
N ALA A 17 -3.04 1.90 5.29
CA ALA A 17 -4.10 1.89 6.28
C ALA A 17 -4.82 0.53 6.31
N PRO A 18 -4.14 -0.55 6.78
CA PRO A 18 -4.64 -1.93 6.69
C PRO A 18 -5.93 -2.20 7.48
N ARG A 19 -6.31 -1.32 8.42
CA ARG A 19 -7.49 -1.48 9.28
C ARG A 19 -8.72 -0.71 8.78
N THR A 20 -8.59 0.06 7.70
CA THR A 20 -9.66 0.94 7.19
C THR A 20 -10.81 0.16 6.56
N PHE A 21 -10.55 -1.02 5.99
CA PHE A 21 -11.57 -1.85 5.36
C PHE A 21 -12.02 -2.97 6.29
N SER A 22 -13.07 -2.72 7.08
CA SER A 22 -13.67 -3.73 7.94
C SER A 22 -14.38 -4.81 7.11
N ARG A 23 -14.31 -6.07 7.58
CA ARG A 23 -14.97 -7.20 6.90
C ARG A 23 -16.49 -7.06 6.85
N ASN A 24 -17.08 -6.47 7.88
CA ASN A 24 -18.53 -6.30 7.96
C ASN A 24 -19.04 -5.28 6.93
N ARG A 25 -18.32 -4.17 6.72
CA ARG A 25 -18.72 -3.13 5.75
C ARG A 25 -18.31 -3.46 4.32
N PHE A 26 -17.17 -4.12 4.13
CA PHE A 26 -16.60 -4.40 2.81
C PHE A 26 -16.61 -5.90 2.49
N PHE A 27 -17.62 -6.67 2.95
CA PHE A 27 -17.68 -8.13 2.79
C PHE A 27 -17.46 -8.60 1.35
N TRP A 28 -18.04 -7.91 0.38
CA TRP A 28 -17.89 -8.18 -1.05
C TRP A 28 -16.42 -8.09 -1.56
N LEU A 29 -15.58 -7.30 -0.90
CA LEU A 29 -14.14 -7.22 -1.16
C LEU A 29 -13.43 -8.50 -0.69
N PHE A 30 -13.99 -9.21 0.28
CA PHE A 30 -13.39 -10.44 0.81
C PHE A 30 -13.75 -11.68 0.01
N GLU A 31 -14.86 -11.66 -0.73
CA GLU A 31 -15.31 -12.79 -1.58
C GLU A 31 -14.51 -12.93 -2.89
N ARG A 32 -13.95 -11.82 -3.42
CA ARG A 32 -13.22 -11.85 -4.69
C ARG A 32 -11.81 -12.47 -4.55
N PRO A 33 -11.44 -13.49 -5.35
CA PRO A 33 -10.10 -14.07 -5.35
C PRO A 33 -8.99 -13.05 -5.66
N GLU A 34 -9.28 -12.07 -6.52
CA GLU A 34 -8.36 -10.99 -6.89
C GLU A 34 -8.02 -10.10 -5.69
N ALA A 35 -9.01 -9.72 -4.90
CA ALA A 35 -8.81 -8.96 -3.68
C ALA A 35 -8.07 -9.78 -2.60
N ALA A 36 -8.22 -11.12 -2.59
CA ALA A 36 -7.39 -11.98 -1.75
C ALA A 36 -5.91 -11.94 -2.17
N ARG A 37 -5.60 -11.91 -3.47
CA ARG A 37 -4.23 -11.71 -3.98
C ARG A 37 -3.67 -10.36 -3.53
N VAL A 38 -4.45 -9.29 -3.68
CA VAL A 38 -4.07 -7.94 -3.23
C VAL A 38 -3.77 -7.91 -1.73
N ARG A 39 -4.62 -8.48 -0.87
CA ARG A 39 -4.38 -8.55 0.59
C ARG A 39 -3.10 -9.28 0.95
N ARG A 40 -2.83 -10.42 0.30
CA ARG A 40 -1.58 -11.17 0.50
C ARG A 40 -0.37 -10.33 0.08
N ARG A 41 -0.46 -9.66 -1.07
CA ARG A 41 0.60 -8.81 -1.59
C ARG A 41 0.89 -7.60 -0.68
N ALA A 42 -0.15 -6.87 -0.28
CA ALA A 42 -0.04 -5.77 0.68
C ALA A 42 0.56 -6.23 2.02
N SER A 43 0.21 -7.43 2.49
CA SER A 43 0.80 -7.99 3.72
C SER A 43 2.30 -8.27 3.60
N ARG A 44 2.77 -8.71 2.42
CA ARG A 44 4.22 -8.87 2.15
C ARG A 44 4.94 -7.52 2.17
N ILE A 45 4.38 -6.51 1.50
CA ILE A 45 4.98 -5.16 1.45
C ILE A 45 5.01 -4.52 2.83
N ARG A 46 3.95 -4.66 3.63
CA ARG A 46 3.95 -4.24 5.04
C ARG A 46 5.00 -4.97 5.88
N GLY A 47 5.30 -6.24 5.55
CA GLY A 47 6.40 -6.98 6.16
C GLY A 47 7.76 -6.34 5.87
N ILE A 48 8.00 -5.96 4.60
CA ILE A 48 9.21 -5.22 4.19
C ILE A 48 9.27 -3.86 4.90
N LEU A 49 8.17 -3.09 4.88
CA LEU A 49 8.07 -1.80 5.56
C LEU A 49 8.43 -1.93 7.05
N ARG A 50 7.87 -2.92 7.76
CA ARG A 50 8.18 -3.15 9.18
C ARG A 50 9.67 -3.45 9.41
N GLN A 51 10.33 -4.14 8.49
CA GLN A 51 11.78 -4.40 8.61
C GLN A 51 12.59 -3.12 8.40
N LEU A 52 12.19 -2.29 7.43
CA LEU A 52 12.87 -1.04 7.06
C LEU A 52 12.57 0.14 8.00
N THR A 53 11.46 0.12 8.74
CA THR A 53 11.03 1.24 9.59
C THR A 53 10.69 0.82 11.02
N GLY A 54 11.06 -0.40 11.42
CA GLY A 54 10.74 -0.95 12.73
C GLY A 54 11.31 -0.13 13.90
N THR A 55 10.66 -0.21 15.05
CA THR A 55 11.13 0.35 16.33
C THR A 55 11.68 -0.78 17.22
N PRO A 56 12.72 -0.54 18.05
CA PRO A 56 13.42 0.73 18.30
C PRO A 56 14.38 1.18 17.18
N LYS A 57 14.77 0.29 16.26
CA LYS A 57 15.54 0.62 15.05
C LYS A 57 15.15 -0.30 13.89
N PRO A 58 15.34 0.14 12.62
CA PRO A 58 15.25 -0.76 11.47
C PRO A 58 16.17 -1.97 11.62
N VAL A 59 15.68 -3.14 11.21
CA VAL A 59 16.45 -4.40 11.17
C VAL A 59 16.91 -4.74 9.76
N ALA A 60 16.50 -3.93 8.79
CA ALA A 60 16.88 -4.06 7.40
C ALA A 60 17.23 -2.71 6.78
N GLU A 61 18.09 -2.77 5.78
CA GLU A 61 18.50 -1.62 4.97
C GLU A 61 18.38 -1.93 3.48
N ILE A 62 18.05 -0.90 2.70
CA ILE A 62 18.02 -1.00 1.24
C ILE A 62 19.46 -0.92 0.75
N VAL A 63 19.93 -1.97 0.08
CA VAL A 63 21.31 -2.08 -0.44
C VAL A 63 21.39 -1.88 -1.95
N GLY A 64 20.25 -1.78 -2.63
CA GLY A 64 20.22 -1.47 -4.04
C GLY A 64 18.82 -1.43 -4.61
N GLU A 65 18.70 -0.73 -5.73
CA GLU A 65 17.45 -0.61 -6.46
C GLU A 65 17.74 -0.62 -7.96
N ARG A 66 16.84 -1.23 -8.74
CA ARG A 66 16.85 -1.14 -10.19
C ARG A 66 15.43 -0.93 -10.70
N VAL A 67 15.23 0.15 -11.44
CA VAL A 67 14.00 0.40 -12.20
C VAL A 67 14.16 -0.29 -13.57
N LEU A 68 13.15 -1.07 -13.96
CA LEU A 68 13.08 -1.74 -15.25
C LEU A 68 12.38 -0.85 -16.29
N ALA A 69 12.47 -1.22 -17.57
CA ALA A 69 11.91 -0.44 -18.67
C ALA A 69 10.38 -0.26 -18.60
N ASP A 70 9.68 -1.18 -17.93
CA ASP A 70 8.23 -1.16 -17.70
C ASP A 70 7.82 -0.41 -16.41
N GLY A 71 8.78 0.20 -15.70
CA GLY A 71 8.56 0.90 -14.44
C GLY A 71 8.51 -0.02 -13.21
N GLN A 72 8.71 -1.32 -13.37
CA GLN A 72 8.87 -2.24 -12.23
C GLN A 72 10.16 -1.91 -11.47
N VAL A 73 10.13 -2.02 -10.14
CA VAL A 73 11.26 -1.74 -9.26
C VAL A 73 11.74 -3.03 -8.60
N HIS A 74 12.98 -3.42 -8.85
CA HIS A 74 13.67 -4.46 -8.12
C HIS A 74 14.37 -3.85 -6.91
N LEU A 75 13.75 -3.99 -5.73
CA LEU A 75 14.29 -3.53 -4.46
C LEU A 75 15.12 -4.64 -3.80
N ARG A 76 16.41 -4.37 -3.58
CA ARG A 76 17.30 -5.24 -2.81
C ARG A 76 17.50 -4.68 -1.42
N TYR A 77 17.23 -5.49 -0.40
CA TYR A 77 17.44 -5.12 0.99
C TYR A 77 18.11 -6.25 1.78
N ARG A 78 18.89 -5.87 2.78
CA ARG A 78 19.63 -6.77 3.66
C ARG A 78 19.01 -6.75 5.05
N VAL A 79 18.88 -7.91 5.68
CA VAL A 79 18.44 -8.05 7.08
C VAL A 79 19.67 -8.45 7.89
N GLU A 80 20.25 -7.49 8.62
CA GLU A 80 21.59 -7.65 9.23
C GLU A 80 21.65 -8.85 10.19
N ASP A 81 20.69 -8.93 11.11
CA ASP A 81 20.66 -9.97 12.15
C ASP A 81 20.57 -11.40 11.59
N LEU A 82 20.15 -11.56 10.34
CA LEU A 82 19.96 -12.85 9.69
C LEU A 82 20.97 -13.12 8.57
N GLY A 83 21.90 -12.19 8.32
CA GLY A 83 22.95 -12.34 7.32
C GLY A 83 22.47 -12.60 5.89
N TYR A 84 21.20 -12.30 5.57
CA TYR A 84 20.65 -12.57 4.24
C TYR A 84 20.19 -11.31 3.52
N THR A 85 20.22 -11.40 2.19
CA THR A 85 19.73 -10.39 1.26
C THR A 85 18.46 -10.88 0.57
N ARG A 86 17.47 -10.01 0.43
CA ARG A 86 16.23 -10.26 -0.31
C ARG A 86 16.10 -9.30 -1.48
N THR A 87 15.47 -9.80 -2.54
CA THR A 87 15.04 -8.97 -3.67
C THR A 87 13.52 -9.04 -3.76
N ALA A 88 12.86 -7.89 -3.83
CA ALA A 88 11.44 -7.75 -4.07
C ALA A 88 11.22 -7.05 -5.40
N ALA A 89 10.53 -7.71 -6.32
CA ALA A 89 10.05 -7.08 -7.54
C ALA A 89 8.71 -6.40 -7.23
N LEU A 90 8.67 -5.07 -7.31
CA LEU A 90 7.55 -4.20 -6.97
C LEU A 90 7.03 -3.52 -8.24
N SER A 91 5.72 -3.39 -8.40
CA SER A 91 5.19 -2.47 -9.42
C SER A 91 5.59 -1.02 -9.11
N ALA A 92 5.48 -0.12 -10.10
CA ALA A 92 5.75 1.30 -9.89
C ALA A 92 4.93 1.88 -8.70
N LEU A 93 3.64 1.54 -8.63
CA LEU A 93 2.77 2.01 -7.54
C LEU A 93 3.13 1.38 -6.19
N GLU A 94 3.53 0.10 -6.17
CA GLU A 94 3.99 -0.57 -4.95
C GLU A 94 5.25 0.10 -4.38
N ALA A 95 6.21 0.43 -5.25
CA ALA A 95 7.44 1.13 -4.87
C ALA A 95 7.15 2.55 -4.37
N ALA A 96 6.31 3.30 -5.09
CA ALA A 96 5.88 4.64 -4.68
C ALA A 96 5.14 4.61 -3.33
N THR A 97 4.25 3.63 -3.11
CA THR A 97 3.52 3.47 -1.85
C THR A 97 4.46 3.10 -0.70
N LEU A 98 5.44 2.23 -0.94
CA LEU A 98 6.44 1.87 0.06
C LEU A 98 7.25 3.11 0.48
N ARG A 99 7.74 3.91 -0.48
CA ARG A 99 8.45 5.17 -0.19
C ARG A 99 7.58 6.19 0.52
N TYR A 100 6.32 6.33 0.12
CA TYR A 100 5.35 7.18 0.80
C TYR A 100 5.19 6.77 2.28
N ALA A 101 5.08 5.47 2.54
CA ALA A 101 4.99 4.94 3.90
C ALA A 101 6.29 5.15 4.70
N MET A 102 7.46 4.93 4.10
CA MET A 102 8.76 5.18 4.74
C MET A 102 8.97 6.66 5.04
N HIS A 103 8.58 7.55 4.13
CA HIS A 103 8.62 9.00 4.31
C HIS A 103 7.75 9.45 5.50
N ARG A 104 6.55 8.88 5.67
CA ARG A 104 5.71 9.11 6.86
C ARG A 104 6.37 8.69 8.17
N ASN A 105 7.33 7.77 8.12
CA ASN A 105 8.11 7.32 9.28
C ASN A 105 9.49 8.01 9.37
N GLY A 106 9.76 9.02 8.53
CA GLY A 106 11.04 9.75 8.51
C GLY A 106 12.22 8.97 7.92
N GLN A 107 11.99 7.82 7.27
CA GLN A 107 13.04 6.91 6.79
C GLN A 107 13.34 7.03 5.28
N ALA A 108 12.63 7.90 4.55
CA ALA A 108 12.86 8.09 3.13
C ALA A 108 12.51 9.50 2.64
N LYS A 109 13.16 9.91 1.54
CA LYS A 109 12.70 11.02 0.71
C LYS A 109 11.57 10.53 -0.19
N LEU A 110 10.61 11.41 -0.46
CA LEU A 110 9.47 11.14 -1.34
C LEU A 110 9.51 12.14 -2.49
N SER A 111 9.50 11.65 -3.73
CA SER A 111 9.43 12.53 -4.90
C SER A 111 8.01 13.09 -5.08
N HIS A 112 7.91 14.16 -5.87
CA HIS A 112 6.60 14.74 -6.21
C HIS A 112 5.73 13.75 -7.01
N ASP A 113 6.33 13.05 -7.97
CA ASP A 113 5.62 12.08 -8.82
C ASP A 113 5.13 10.87 -8.02
N GLU A 114 5.93 10.38 -7.07
CA GLU A 114 5.54 9.28 -6.17
C GLU A 114 4.36 9.67 -5.28
N ARG A 115 4.40 10.90 -4.75
CA ARG A 115 3.29 11.46 -3.98
C ARG A 115 2.02 11.50 -4.81
N ILE A 116 2.08 12.11 -6.00
CA ILE A 116 0.93 12.25 -6.89
C ILE A 116 0.38 10.86 -7.28
N ALA A 117 1.25 9.91 -7.62
CA ALA A 117 0.82 8.57 -8.02
C ALA A 117 0.01 7.87 -6.91
N VAL A 118 0.49 7.95 -5.65
CA VAL A 118 -0.19 7.36 -4.50
C VAL A 118 -1.50 8.10 -4.20
N GLU A 119 -1.49 9.43 -4.18
CA GLU A 119 -2.68 10.24 -3.90
C GLU A 119 -3.77 10.04 -4.97
N ASN A 120 -3.40 10.00 -6.25
CA ASN A 120 -4.31 9.70 -7.35
C ASN A 120 -4.90 8.29 -7.24
N ALA A 121 -4.10 7.29 -6.85
CA ALA A 121 -4.62 5.94 -6.63
C ALA A 121 -5.68 5.95 -5.51
N LEU A 122 -5.38 6.55 -4.37
CA LEU A 122 -6.33 6.66 -3.25
C LEU A 122 -7.61 7.42 -3.63
N ALA A 123 -7.50 8.48 -4.44
CA ALA A 123 -8.66 9.21 -4.97
C ALA A 123 -9.55 8.33 -5.85
N ARG A 124 -8.96 7.55 -6.79
CA ARG A 124 -9.73 6.60 -7.61
C ARG A 124 -10.44 5.55 -6.76
N LEU A 125 -9.78 5.02 -5.72
CA LEU A 125 -10.42 4.07 -4.80
C LEU A 125 -11.58 4.72 -4.05
N HIS A 126 -11.41 5.94 -3.56
CA HIS A 126 -12.48 6.68 -2.88
C HIS A 126 -13.71 6.83 -3.77
N HIS A 127 -13.52 7.27 -5.03
CA HIS A 127 -14.59 7.35 -6.01
C HIS A 127 -15.24 5.99 -6.30
N ALA A 128 -14.43 4.94 -6.50
CA ALA A 128 -14.95 3.59 -6.78
C ALA A 128 -15.77 3.01 -5.62
N LEU A 129 -15.39 3.30 -4.37
CA LEU A 129 -16.10 2.77 -3.20
C LEU A 129 -17.34 3.59 -2.81
N GLY A 130 -17.53 4.80 -3.37
CA GLY A 130 -18.65 5.68 -3.00
C GLY A 130 -18.65 6.11 -1.53
N VAL A 131 -17.50 6.01 -0.84
CA VAL A 131 -17.37 6.32 0.60
C VAL A 131 -17.42 7.82 0.78
N GLY A 132 -18.63 8.37 0.81
CA GLY A 132 -18.89 9.80 0.95
C GLY A 132 -20.38 10.15 0.85
N ALA A 133 -21.19 9.34 0.16
CA ALA A 133 -22.64 9.58 0.08
C ALA A 133 -23.37 9.22 1.39
N GLU A 134 -22.99 8.12 2.07
CA GLU A 134 -23.63 7.70 3.33
C GLU A 134 -23.24 8.54 4.55
N LEU A 135 -22.10 9.26 4.52
CA LEU A 135 -21.68 10.12 5.62
C LEU A 135 -22.22 11.56 5.50
N ALA A 136 -22.86 11.87 4.37
CA ALA A 136 -23.45 13.17 4.09
C ALA A 136 -24.94 13.25 4.44
N ASP A 137 -25.53 12.18 4.99
CA ASP A 137 -26.91 12.17 5.46
C ASP A 137 -26.92 12.31 6.99
N PRO A 138 -26.97 13.54 7.55
CA PRO A 138 -27.33 13.72 8.94
C PRO A 138 -28.81 13.35 9.03
N THR A 139 -29.11 12.12 9.45
CA THR A 139 -30.46 11.74 9.86
C THR A 139 -30.94 12.80 10.85
N PRO A 140 -32.02 13.55 10.59
CA PRO A 140 -32.56 14.46 11.59
C PRO A 140 -33.10 13.58 12.72
N VAL A 141 -32.39 13.58 13.84
CA VAL A 141 -32.91 13.06 15.11
C VAL A 141 -34.15 13.90 15.42
N THR A 142 -35.31 13.26 15.29
CA THR A 142 -36.61 13.82 15.71
C THR A 142 -36.80 13.59 17.20
#